data_AF-A0A2D7ZFF3-F1
#
_entry.id   AF-A0A2D7ZFF3-F1
#
_cell.length_a   1.000
_cell.length_b   1.000
_cell.length_c   1.000
_cell.angle_alpha   90.00
_cell.angle_beta   90.00
_cell.angle_gamma   90.00
#
_symmetry.space_group_name_H-M   'P 1'
#
loop_
_entity.id
_entity.type
_entity.pdbx_description
1 polymer ?
#
loop_
_entity_poly.entity_id
_entity_poly.type
_entity_poly.pdbx_seq_one_letter_code
_entity_poly.pdbx_strand_id
1 'polypeptide(L)'
;METPGRMSPRFLSPAETARRLGVSVRALRLYERKGLVRPTRTQVGWRAYGPDEIERLHQVLTLKSLGLSLARITELLRGRDADLPGLLALQEDVLTARIRDLERARASVQAARTKLAHDGRLSLDDLLKLAKETNMSTIDEARLSASAHQILPDAIDPNLPNLYRGKVRDNYDLPDGRRVLVTSDRLSAFDRVLCCVPFKGHVLNSVARWAFEQTADICPNHVLGYPDPNIVVGRRLDILPVEIVVRGYLAGATSTSILTMYRAGRRQMYGQTLPDGLAANQALERPMITPTTKAADGAHDEPLTADAILARGLLSEDQWRQVSETALALFARGQALAAERGLILADTKYEFGVDAEGTIRLADEIHTPDSSRYWRADTYPQRLAAGERPDSFDKDVIRDWVAARCDPYVDEIPDIPPELIWKTALTYVEAHARITGQTFEPPRPSPPVQDRVLQALGAFHE
;
A
#
# COMPACT_ATOMS: atom_id res chain seq x y z
N MET A 1 -52.36 49.53 4.15
CA MET A 1 -51.21 49.07 4.96
C MET A 1 -51.32 47.55 5.03
N GLU A 2 -50.86 46.87 3.98
CA GLU A 2 -50.87 45.40 3.93
C GLU A 2 -49.57 44.88 4.53
N THR A 3 -49.72 44.07 5.57
CA THR A 3 -48.64 43.41 6.29
C THR A 3 -47.92 42.44 5.34
N PRO A 4 -46.58 42.45 5.23
CA PRO A 4 -45.88 41.45 4.43
C PRO A 4 -46.11 40.07 5.06
N GLY A 5 -46.77 39.18 4.33
CA GLY A 5 -46.97 37.79 4.74
C GLY A 5 -45.63 37.14 5.04
N ARG A 6 -45.40 36.76 6.30
CA ARG A 6 -44.30 35.87 6.67
C ARG A 6 -44.47 34.58 5.88
N MET A 7 -43.66 34.36 4.86
CA MET A 7 -43.56 33.07 4.20
C MET A 7 -43.09 32.05 5.23
N SER A 8 -43.96 31.13 5.62
CA SER A 8 -43.58 29.99 6.46
C SER A 8 -42.41 29.24 5.81
N PRO A 9 -41.34 28.88 6.55
CA PRO A 9 -40.20 28.20 5.97
C PRO A 9 -40.66 26.90 5.29
N ARG A 10 -40.33 26.75 4.01
CA ARG A 10 -40.72 25.58 3.22
C ARG A 10 -39.89 24.38 3.64
N PHE A 11 -40.50 23.49 4.42
CA PHE A 11 -39.90 22.20 4.78
C PHE A 11 -39.96 21.24 3.59
N LEU A 12 -38.86 20.53 3.37
CA LEU A 12 -38.72 19.54 2.30
C LEU A 12 -38.84 18.12 2.85
N SER A 13 -39.47 17.23 2.08
CA SER A 13 -39.44 15.80 2.34
C SER A 13 -38.02 15.22 2.18
N PRO A 14 -37.73 14.00 2.67
CA PRO A 14 -36.43 13.37 2.46
C PRO A 14 -36.09 13.18 0.98
N ALA A 15 -37.10 12.90 0.14
CA ALA A 15 -36.90 12.69 -1.30
C ALA A 15 -36.57 14.01 -2.02
N GLU A 16 -37.26 15.09 -1.69
CA GLU A 16 -36.97 16.42 -2.24
C GLU A 16 -35.61 16.95 -1.77
N THR A 17 -35.29 16.74 -0.49
CA THR A 17 -34.00 17.12 0.11
C THR A 17 -32.85 16.37 -0.56
N ALA A 18 -33.00 15.05 -0.72
CA ALA A 18 -32.04 14.19 -1.41
C ALA A 18 -31.78 14.68 -2.85
N ARG A 19 -32.85 14.96 -3.59
CA ARG A 19 -32.76 15.47 -4.97
C ARG A 19 -32.08 16.84 -5.04
N ARG A 20 -32.45 17.76 -4.15
CA ARG A 20 -31.89 19.13 -4.12
C ARG A 20 -30.40 19.14 -3.80
N LEU A 21 -29.95 18.24 -2.93
CA LEU A 21 -28.57 18.19 -2.46
C LEU A 21 -27.69 17.18 -3.23
N GLY A 22 -28.24 16.48 -4.23
CA GLY A 22 -27.51 15.47 -4.99
C GLY A 22 -27.07 14.26 -4.17
N VAL A 23 -27.81 13.89 -3.13
CA VAL A 23 -27.49 12.74 -2.27
C VAL A 23 -28.63 11.73 -2.21
N SER A 24 -28.36 10.51 -1.73
CA SER A 24 -29.42 9.52 -1.53
C SER A 24 -30.20 9.77 -0.22
N VAL A 25 -31.46 9.34 -0.17
CA VAL A 25 -32.25 9.33 1.08
C VAL A 25 -31.57 8.48 2.16
N ARG A 26 -30.82 7.44 1.78
CA ARG A 26 -30.01 6.64 2.69
C ARG A 26 -28.88 7.45 3.32
N ALA A 27 -28.25 8.36 2.56
CA ALA A 27 -27.22 9.26 3.07
C ALA A 27 -27.80 10.24 4.10
N LEU A 28 -28.97 10.82 3.84
CA LEU A 28 -29.65 11.69 4.81
C LEU A 28 -29.95 10.98 6.15
N ARG A 29 -30.39 9.71 6.08
CA ARG A 29 -30.60 8.88 7.28
C ARG A 29 -29.28 8.55 7.99
N LEU A 30 -28.20 8.34 7.25
CA LEU A 30 -26.87 8.12 7.83
C LEU A 30 -26.39 9.37 8.57
N TYR A 31 -26.56 10.56 7.98
CA TYR A 31 -26.19 11.84 8.61
C TYR A 31 -26.99 12.09 9.88
N GLU A 32 -28.29 11.79 9.88
CA GLU A 32 -29.11 11.82 11.10
C GLU A 32 -28.58 10.87 12.17
N ARG A 33 -28.30 9.60 11.83
CA ARG A 33 -27.76 8.62 12.81
C ARG A 33 -26.41 9.03 13.39
N LYS A 34 -25.56 9.69 12.61
CA LYS A 34 -24.27 10.23 13.07
C LYS A 34 -24.42 11.55 13.85
N GLY A 35 -25.63 12.10 13.92
CA GLY A 35 -25.94 13.35 14.62
C GLY A 35 -25.41 14.59 13.90
N LEU A 36 -25.18 14.49 12.59
CA LEU A 36 -24.70 15.58 11.74
C LEU A 36 -25.82 16.57 11.40
N VAL A 37 -27.04 16.07 11.25
CA VAL A 37 -28.27 16.84 11.06
C VAL A 37 -29.37 16.23 11.94
N ARG A 38 -30.29 17.05 12.44
CA ARG A 38 -31.47 16.57 13.17
C ARG A 38 -32.72 17.05 12.44
N PRO A 39 -33.37 16.19 11.63
CA PRO A 39 -34.55 16.61 10.90
C PRO A 39 -35.72 16.86 11.85
N THR A 40 -36.41 17.97 11.64
CA THR A 40 -37.73 18.20 12.22
C THR A 40 -38.69 17.07 11.84
N ARG A 41 -39.65 16.75 12.71
CA ARG A 41 -40.70 15.75 12.42
C ARG A 41 -42.05 16.42 12.28
N THR A 42 -42.79 16.04 11.25
CA THR A 42 -44.19 16.44 11.04
C THR A 42 -45.10 15.85 12.13
N GLN A 43 -46.35 16.33 12.24
CA GLN A 43 -47.34 15.79 13.18
C GLN A 43 -47.60 14.28 13.01
N VAL A 44 -47.40 13.75 11.80
CA VAL A 44 -47.54 12.32 11.45
C VAL A 44 -46.21 11.55 11.57
N GLY A 45 -45.16 12.18 12.10
CA GLY A 45 -43.87 11.53 12.40
C GLY A 45 -42.87 11.45 11.23
N TRP A 46 -43.22 11.96 10.05
CA TRP A 46 -42.31 12.01 8.90
C TRP A 46 -41.19 13.05 9.09
N ARG A 47 -39.98 12.73 8.62
CA ARG A 47 -38.84 13.65 8.58
C ARG A 47 -39.12 14.81 7.63
N ALA A 48 -38.80 16.02 8.07
CA ALA A 48 -38.92 17.26 7.35
C ALA A 48 -37.62 18.06 7.53
N TYR A 49 -37.12 18.67 6.46
CA TYR A 49 -35.88 19.44 6.46
C TYR A 49 -36.20 20.89 6.14
N GLY A 50 -36.02 21.79 7.10
CA GLY A 50 -36.17 23.23 6.97
C GLY A 50 -34.86 23.90 6.57
N PRO A 51 -34.84 25.25 6.53
CA PRO A 51 -33.67 26.03 6.15
C PRO A 51 -32.40 25.66 6.94
N ASP A 52 -32.51 25.52 8.26
CA ASP A 52 -31.38 25.23 9.15
C ASP A 52 -30.80 23.82 8.91
N GLU A 53 -31.67 22.81 8.70
CA GLU A 53 -31.20 21.47 8.38
C GLU A 53 -30.55 21.40 6.99
N ILE A 54 -31.06 22.20 6.03
CA ILE A 54 -30.47 22.31 4.70
C ILE A 54 -29.08 22.96 4.80
N GLU A 55 -28.94 24.07 5.52
CA GLU A 55 -27.64 24.72 5.74
C GLU A 55 -26.64 23.75 6.38
N ARG A 56 -27.07 23.03 7.41
CA ARG A 56 -26.23 22.03 8.09
C ARG A 56 -25.80 20.91 7.15
N LEU A 57 -26.70 20.45 6.28
CA LEU A 57 -26.37 19.45 5.26
C LEU A 57 -25.39 19.99 4.23
N HIS A 58 -25.51 21.25 3.81
CA HIS A 58 -24.53 21.91 2.93
C HIS A 58 -23.14 21.97 3.57
N GLN A 59 -23.03 22.30 4.86
CA GLN A 59 -21.74 22.27 5.58
C GLN A 59 -21.12 20.87 5.58
N VAL A 60 -21.92 19.84 5.88
CA VAL A 60 -21.49 18.43 5.84
C VAL A 60 -21.00 18.04 4.46
N LEU A 61 -21.72 18.43 3.40
CA LEU A 61 -21.33 18.10 2.02
C LEU A 61 -20.08 18.85 1.58
N THR A 62 -19.93 20.10 2.00
CA THR A 62 -18.73 20.91 1.73
C THR A 62 -17.51 20.27 2.37
N LEU A 63 -17.57 19.95 3.67
CA LEU A 63 -16.46 19.29 4.35
C LEU A 63 -16.18 17.89 3.78
N LYS A 64 -17.22 17.16 3.37
CA LYS A 64 -17.05 15.88 2.70
C LYS A 64 -16.38 16.03 1.33
N SER A 65 -16.68 17.10 0.58
CA SER A 65 -16.01 17.40 -0.70
C SER A 65 -14.56 17.82 -0.54
N LEU A 66 -14.19 18.33 0.64
CA LEU A 66 -12.80 18.59 1.05
C LEU A 66 -12.08 17.31 1.53
N GLY A 67 -12.72 16.15 1.39
CA GLY A 67 -12.13 14.84 1.72
C GLY A 67 -12.40 14.35 3.14
N LEU A 68 -13.06 15.13 3.99
CA LEU A 68 -13.22 14.76 5.41
C LEU A 68 -14.20 13.58 5.59
N SER A 69 -13.81 12.62 6.43
CA SER A 69 -14.71 11.55 6.87
C SER A 69 -15.89 12.06 7.70
N LEU A 70 -17.02 11.32 7.70
CA LEU A 70 -18.20 11.71 8.48
C LEU A 70 -17.94 11.75 9.99
N ALA A 71 -17.00 10.95 10.50
CA ALA A 71 -16.60 11.00 11.90
C ALA A 71 -15.91 12.32 12.23
N ARG A 72 -14.96 12.76 11.40
CA ARG A 72 -14.24 14.01 11.58
C ARG A 72 -15.11 15.25 11.39
N ILE A 73 -16.00 15.21 10.40
CA ILE A 73 -17.04 16.23 10.21
C ILE A 73 -17.89 16.34 11.47
N THR A 74 -18.23 15.20 12.10
CA THR A 74 -19.02 15.19 13.33
C THR A 74 -18.27 15.85 14.49
N GLU A 75 -16.96 15.66 14.61
CA GLU A 75 -16.12 16.30 15.63
C GLU A 75 -16.00 17.80 15.43
N LEU A 76 -15.66 18.23 14.21
CA LEU A 76 -15.55 19.64 13.83
C LEU A 76 -16.85 20.39 14.10
N LEU A 77 -17.95 19.82 13.63
CA LEU A 77 -19.26 20.43 13.74
C LEU A 77 -19.84 20.36 15.17
N ARG A 78 -19.18 19.66 16.10
CA ARG A 78 -19.44 19.65 17.55
C ARG A 78 -18.47 20.53 18.35
N GLY A 79 -17.53 21.21 17.68
CA GLY A 79 -16.54 22.05 18.34
C GLY A 79 -15.47 21.29 19.13
N ARG A 80 -15.18 20.03 18.76
CA ARG A 80 -14.04 19.29 19.32
C ARG A 80 -12.77 19.62 18.55
N ASP A 81 -11.60 19.57 19.23
CA ASP A 81 -10.27 19.87 18.69
C ASP A 81 -9.86 18.91 17.56
N ALA A 82 -10.47 19.10 16.40
CA ALA A 82 -10.01 18.52 15.16
C ALA A 82 -8.92 19.42 14.59
N ASP A 83 -7.73 18.87 14.38
CA ASP A 83 -6.60 19.48 13.64
C ASP A 83 -6.99 19.69 12.16
N LEU A 84 -7.87 20.65 11.93
CA LEU A 84 -8.29 21.11 10.61
C LEU A 84 -7.11 21.70 9.83
N PRO A 85 -6.20 22.49 10.44
CA PRO A 85 -5.01 22.98 9.74
C PRO A 85 -4.13 21.85 9.18
N GLY A 86 -3.81 20.82 9.98
CA GLY A 86 -3.02 19.68 9.52
C GLY A 86 -3.70 18.86 8.42
N LEU A 87 -5.03 18.73 8.47
CA LEU A 87 -5.80 18.05 7.42
C LEU A 87 -5.84 18.86 6.12
N LEU A 88 -5.98 20.19 6.20
CA LEU A 88 -5.91 21.07 5.04
C LEU A 88 -4.52 21.07 4.42
N ALA A 89 -3.45 21.04 5.23
CA ALA A 89 -2.08 20.92 4.74
C ALA A 89 -1.87 19.58 4.01
N LEU A 90 -2.38 18.46 4.55
CA LEU A 90 -2.31 17.17 3.87
C LEU A 90 -3.07 17.18 2.53
N GLN A 91 -4.23 17.85 2.48
CA GLN A 91 -5.02 17.99 1.26
C GLN A 91 -4.30 18.87 0.23
N GLU A 92 -3.64 19.95 0.67
CA GLU A 92 -2.79 20.79 -0.16
C GLU A 92 -1.63 19.99 -0.76
N ASP A 93 -0.97 19.13 0.03
CA ASP A 93 0.08 18.24 -0.46
C ASP A 93 -0.42 17.28 -1.54
N VAL A 94 -1.61 16.69 -1.36
CA VAL A 94 -2.24 15.79 -2.34
C VAL A 94 -2.56 16.55 -3.63
N LEU A 95 -3.15 17.73 -3.54
CA LEU A 95 -3.45 18.57 -4.69
C LEU A 95 -2.17 19.00 -5.41
N THR A 96 -1.11 19.35 -4.65
CA THR A 96 0.19 19.73 -5.19
C THR A 96 0.84 18.58 -5.95
N ALA A 97 0.80 17.36 -5.42
CA ALA A 97 1.29 16.17 -6.13
C ALA A 97 0.53 15.95 -7.45
N ARG A 98 -0.80 16.10 -7.42
CA ARG A 98 -1.64 15.93 -8.61
C ARG A 98 -1.41 17.02 -9.66
N ILE A 99 -1.18 18.26 -9.24
CA ILE A 99 -0.77 19.36 -10.14
C ILE A 99 0.53 18.98 -10.84
N ARG A 100 1.55 18.51 -10.12
CA ARG A 100 2.82 18.08 -10.72
C ARG A 100 2.62 16.97 -11.75
N ASP A 101 1.75 16.00 -11.47
CA ASP A 101 1.45 14.91 -12.41
C ASP A 101 0.75 15.41 -13.66
N LEU A 102 -0.24 16.30 -13.51
CA LEU A 102 -0.95 16.91 -14.64
C LEU A 102 -0.04 17.82 -15.47
N GLU A 103 0.86 18.56 -14.83
CA GLU A 103 1.86 19.38 -15.50
C GLU A 103 2.84 18.52 -16.32
N ARG A 104 3.26 17.37 -15.78
CA ARG A 104 4.08 16.40 -16.54
C ARG A 104 3.33 15.84 -17.73
N ALA A 105 2.11 15.34 -17.54
CA ALA A 105 1.27 14.84 -18.64
C ALA A 105 1.06 15.92 -19.72
N ARG A 106 0.82 17.17 -19.32
CA ARG A 106 0.71 18.32 -20.24
C ARG A 106 2.01 18.58 -21.00
N ALA A 107 3.15 18.55 -20.31
CA ALA A 107 4.47 18.74 -20.94
C ALA A 107 4.76 17.65 -21.99
N SER A 108 4.41 16.40 -21.69
CA SER A 108 4.53 15.28 -22.64
C SER A 108 3.67 15.47 -23.89
N VAL A 109 2.42 15.90 -23.72
CA VAL A 109 1.54 16.25 -24.85
C VAL A 109 2.13 17.41 -25.66
N GLN A 110 2.65 18.44 -25.01
CA GLN A 110 3.27 19.58 -25.69
C GLN A 110 4.51 19.16 -26.49
N ALA A 111 5.38 18.33 -25.92
CA ALA A 111 6.55 17.79 -26.60
C ALA A 111 6.16 16.95 -27.83
N ALA A 112 5.15 16.07 -27.70
CA ALA A 112 4.64 15.28 -28.82
C ALA A 112 4.06 16.18 -29.93
N ARG A 113 3.33 17.24 -29.58
CA ARG A 113 2.82 18.21 -30.56
C ARG A 113 3.94 18.94 -31.29
N THR A 114 4.98 19.39 -30.59
CA THR A 114 6.13 20.07 -31.20
C THR A 114 6.88 19.13 -32.14
N LYS A 115 7.10 17.88 -31.72
CA LYS A 115 7.74 16.85 -32.56
C LYS A 115 6.93 16.54 -33.81
N LEU A 116 5.62 16.37 -33.67
CA LEU A 116 4.72 16.15 -34.80
C LEU A 116 4.72 17.34 -35.78
N ALA A 117 4.79 18.57 -35.26
CA ALA A 117 4.87 19.78 -36.08
C ALA A 117 6.19 19.91 -36.86
N HIS A 118 7.30 19.43 -36.30
CA HIS A 118 8.62 19.50 -36.93
C HIS A 118 8.89 18.31 -37.88
N ASP A 119 8.59 17.09 -37.43
CA ASP A 119 8.96 15.85 -38.12
C ASP A 119 7.82 15.23 -38.94
N GLY A 120 6.59 15.75 -38.81
CA GLY A 120 5.39 15.26 -39.51
C GLY A 120 4.90 13.88 -39.06
N ARG A 121 5.58 13.23 -38.11
CA ARG A 121 5.21 11.91 -37.57
C ARG A 121 5.68 11.72 -36.13
N LEU A 122 4.98 10.83 -35.41
CA LEU A 122 5.41 10.29 -34.12
C LEU A 122 5.77 8.82 -34.29
N SER A 123 6.81 8.35 -33.61
CA SER A 123 7.13 6.91 -33.57
C SER A 123 6.16 6.17 -32.66
N LEU A 124 6.13 4.83 -32.78
CA LEU A 124 5.37 3.99 -31.86
C LEU A 124 5.83 4.18 -30.41
N ASP A 125 7.13 4.34 -30.18
CA ASP A 125 7.69 4.59 -28.85
C ASP A 125 7.25 5.95 -28.29
N ASP A 126 7.17 6.98 -29.14
CA ASP A 126 6.62 8.29 -28.72
C ASP A 126 5.15 8.18 -28.33
N LEU A 127 4.37 7.39 -29.07
CA LEU A 127 2.95 7.16 -28.78
C LEU A 127 2.76 6.34 -27.50
N LEU A 128 3.59 5.31 -27.28
CA LEU A 128 3.57 4.51 -26.05
C LEU A 128 4.00 5.33 -24.84
N LYS A 129 5.04 6.15 -24.98
CA LYS A 129 5.49 7.08 -23.95
C LYS A 129 4.41 8.11 -23.63
N LEU A 130 3.81 8.71 -24.66
CA LEU A 130 2.71 9.67 -24.49
C LEU A 130 1.53 9.01 -23.78
N ALA A 131 1.06 7.85 -24.24
CA ALA A 131 -0.03 7.12 -23.62
C ALA A 131 0.27 6.76 -22.17
N LYS A 132 1.50 6.35 -21.86
CA LYS A 132 1.94 6.04 -20.49
C LYS A 132 1.94 7.29 -19.61
N GLU A 133 2.49 8.41 -20.08
CA GLU A 133 2.61 9.67 -19.34
C GLU A 133 1.24 10.37 -19.18
N THR A 134 0.33 10.25 -20.15
CA THR A 134 -1.02 10.81 -20.06
C THR A 134 -1.99 9.90 -19.29
N ASN A 135 -1.83 8.58 -19.33
CA ASN A 135 -2.67 7.65 -18.56
C ASN A 135 -2.16 7.44 -17.12
N MET A 136 -0.88 7.70 -16.84
CA MET A 136 -0.38 7.74 -15.45
C MET A 136 -1.09 8.80 -14.60
N SER A 137 -1.74 9.80 -15.21
CA SER A 137 -2.50 10.84 -14.49
C SER A 137 -3.96 10.49 -14.23
N THR A 138 -4.43 9.30 -14.60
CA THR A 138 -5.78 8.84 -14.28
C THR A 138 -5.70 7.55 -13.48
N ILE A 139 -5.20 7.66 -12.25
CA ILE A 139 -5.89 6.96 -11.18
C ILE A 139 -7.35 7.42 -11.30
N ASP A 140 -8.22 6.53 -11.77
CA ASP A 140 -9.66 6.77 -11.79
C ASP A 140 -10.14 6.71 -10.34
N GLU A 141 -9.86 7.80 -9.63
CA GLU A 141 -10.17 7.93 -8.22
C GLU A 141 -11.67 7.81 -7.99
N ALA A 142 -12.52 8.10 -8.99
CA ALA A 142 -13.94 7.85 -8.88
C ALA A 142 -14.25 6.34 -8.83
N ARG A 143 -13.60 5.53 -9.69
CA ARG A 143 -13.70 4.05 -9.63
C ARG A 143 -13.09 3.49 -8.35
N LEU A 144 -11.91 3.96 -7.94
CA LEU A 144 -11.30 3.52 -6.68
C LEU A 144 -12.18 3.90 -5.48
N SER A 145 -12.68 5.14 -5.43
CA SER A 145 -13.53 5.63 -4.34
C SER A 145 -14.85 4.87 -4.25
N ALA A 146 -15.40 4.42 -5.39
CA ALA A 146 -16.60 3.59 -5.43
C ALA A 146 -16.41 2.22 -4.76
N SER A 147 -15.15 1.77 -4.63
CA SER A 147 -14.78 0.51 -3.98
C SER A 147 -13.96 0.71 -2.70
N ALA A 148 -13.78 1.94 -2.20
CA ALA A 148 -12.95 2.21 -1.03
C ALA A 148 -13.43 1.53 0.26
N HIS A 149 -14.70 1.12 0.32
CA HIS A 149 -15.27 0.34 1.43
C HIS A 149 -14.95 -1.16 1.35
N GLN A 150 -14.34 -1.63 0.27
CA GLN A 150 -13.90 -3.02 0.09
C GLN A 150 -12.60 -3.25 0.86
N ILE A 151 -12.72 -3.41 2.18
CA ILE A 151 -11.60 -3.62 3.10
C ILE A 151 -11.67 -5.03 3.64
N LEU A 152 -10.58 -5.79 3.52
CA LEU A 152 -10.43 -7.14 4.06
C LEU A 152 -9.55 -7.10 5.33
N PRO A 153 -10.12 -6.93 6.54
CA PRO A 153 -9.33 -6.87 7.77
C PRO A 153 -8.73 -8.22 8.13
N ASP A 154 -9.45 -9.30 7.88
CA ASP A 154 -9.04 -10.69 8.00
C ASP A 154 -9.95 -11.59 7.17
N ALA A 155 -9.54 -12.83 6.96
CA ALA A 155 -10.40 -13.84 6.35
C ALA A 155 -10.23 -15.16 7.08
N ILE A 156 -10.94 -15.28 8.20
CA ILE A 156 -10.94 -16.50 9.02
C ILE A 156 -12.13 -17.38 8.62
N ASP A 157 -11.84 -18.47 7.92
CA ASP A 157 -12.77 -19.59 7.72
C ASP A 157 -12.51 -20.69 8.77
N PRO A 158 -13.45 -20.97 9.68
CA PRO A 158 -13.29 -22.00 10.71
C PRO A 158 -13.36 -23.43 10.17
N ASN A 159 -13.79 -23.65 8.92
CA ASN A 159 -13.86 -24.97 8.32
C ASN A 159 -12.53 -25.40 7.68
N LEU A 160 -11.56 -24.48 7.56
CA LEU A 160 -10.23 -24.79 7.05
C LEU A 160 -9.26 -25.13 8.18
N PRO A 161 -8.41 -26.16 8.02
CA PRO A 161 -7.52 -26.63 9.08
C PRO A 161 -6.26 -25.76 9.20
N ASN A 162 -5.57 -25.91 10.35
CA ASN A 162 -4.20 -25.42 10.56
C ASN A 162 -4.00 -23.92 10.27
N LEU A 163 -4.93 -23.09 10.76
CA LEU A 163 -4.82 -21.64 10.65
C LEU A 163 -3.54 -21.12 11.33
N TYR A 164 -2.71 -20.43 10.57
CA TYR A 164 -1.56 -19.66 11.04
C TYR A 164 -1.71 -18.19 10.63
N ARG A 165 -1.76 -17.30 11.62
CA ARG A 165 -1.96 -15.86 11.41
C ARG A 165 -0.63 -15.11 11.49
N GLY A 166 -0.19 -14.58 10.35
CA GLY A 166 0.90 -13.61 10.29
C GLY A 166 0.40 -12.17 10.42
N LYS A 167 1.35 -11.21 10.43
CA LYS A 167 1.06 -9.77 10.55
C LYS A 167 0.03 -9.29 9.51
N VAL A 168 0.16 -9.73 8.26
CA VAL A 168 -0.68 -9.28 7.13
C VAL A 168 -1.37 -10.40 6.36
N ARG A 169 -1.04 -11.66 6.65
CA ARG A 169 -1.59 -12.84 5.95
C ARG A 169 -2.21 -13.82 6.93
N ASP A 170 -3.37 -14.36 6.58
CA ASP A 170 -4.01 -15.47 7.24
C ASP A 170 -3.75 -16.73 6.39
N ASN A 171 -3.10 -17.76 6.94
CA ASN A 171 -2.59 -18.91 6.19
C ASN A 171 -3.24 -20.21 6.66
N TYR A 172 -3.45 -21.15 5.75
CA TYR A 172 -4.00 -22.47 6.03
C TYR A 172 -3.12 -23.55 5.40
N ASP A 173 -2.64 -24.49 6.21
CA ASP A 173 -1.97 -25.70 5.73
C ASP A 173 -3.02 -26.79 5.47
N LEU A 174 -3.24 -27.09 4.19
CA LEU A 174 -4.18 -28.12 3.77
C LEU A 174 -3.56 -29.52 3.90
N PRO A 175 -4.36 -30.58 4.17
CA PRO A 175 -3.85 -31.94 4.35
C PRO A 175 -3.18 -32.52 3.10
N ASP A 176 -3.51 -32.00 1.91
CA ASP A 176 -2.96 -32.44 0.62
C ASP A 176 -1.59 -31.80 0.29
N GLY A 177 -0.99 -31.08 1.23
CA GLY A 177 0.33 -30.45 1.06
C GLY A 177 0.28 -29.09 0.38
N ARG A 178 -0.91 -28.55 0.07
CA ARG A 178 -1.07 -27.15 -0.35
C ARG A 178 -1.12 -26.22 0.86
N ARG A 179 -0.74 -24.96 0.63
CA ARG A 179 -0.94 -23.84 1.56
C ARG A 179 -1.83 -22.79 0.90
N VAL A 180 -2.85 -22.32 1.61
CA VAL A 180 -3.63 -21.16 1.20
C VAL A 180 -3.13 -19.95 1.97
N LEU A 181 -2.79 -18.86 1.28
CA LEU A 181 -2.38 -17.60 1.87
C LEU A 181 -3.41 -16.54 1.50
N VAL A 182 -4.06 -15.95 2.51
CA VAL A 182 -5.01 -14.86 2.32
C VAL A 182 -4.36 -13.55 2.74
N THR A 183 -4.08 -12.69 1.78
CA THR A 183 -3.43 -11.39 2.00
C THR A 183 -4.49 -10.35 2.35
N SER A 184 -4.48 -9.93 3.61
CA SER A 184 -5.39 -8.92 4.16
C SER A 184 -4.95 -7.50 3.78
N ASP A 185 -5.83 -6.55 4.06
CA ASP A 185 -5.56 -5.12 3.94
C ASP A 185 -4.84 -4.54 5.16
N ARG A 186 -4.43 -5.37 6.12
CA ARG A 186 -3.71 -4.94 7.32
C ARG A 186 -2.38 -4.28 6.95
N LEU A 187 -2.14 -3.13 7.55
CA LEU A 187 -0.89 -2.41 7.51
C LEU A 187 -0.19 -2.55 8.86
N SER A 188 0.95 -3.23 8.89
CA SER A 188 1.76 -3.35 10.10
C SER A 188 3.01 -2.46 10.07
N ALA A 189 3.32 -1.83 11.20
CA ALA A 189 4.62 -1.21 11.50
C ALA A 189 4.85 -1.24 13.03
N PHE A 190 6.09 -1.07 13.48
CA PHE A 190 6.45 -1.14 14.91
C PHE A 190 5.97 -2.45 15.58
N ASP A 191 6.03 -3.56 14.84
CA ASP A 191 5.56 -4.89 15.25
C ASP A 191 4.08 -4.98 15.65
N ARG A 192 3.27 -4.00 15.24
CA ARG A 192 1.82 -3.93 15.48
C ARG A 192 1.05 -3.69 14.19
N VAL A 193 -0.21 -4.13 14.16
CA VAL A 193 -1.14 -3.74 13.09
C VAL A 193 -1.67 -2.35 13.43
N LEU A 194 -1.49 -1.38 12.52
CA LEU A 194 -1.85 0.02 12.74
C LEU A 194 -3.25 0.35 12.23
N CYS A 195 -3.59 -0.13 11.02
CA CYS A 195 -4.89 0.07 10.38
C CYS A 195 -5.09 -0.93 9.24
N CYS A 196 -6.22 -0.83 8.53
CA CYS A 196 -6.41 -1.49 7.24
C CYS A 196 -6.40 -0.44 6.12
N VAL A 197 -5.65 -0.72 5.06
CA VAL A 197 -5.52 0.14 3.87
C VAL A 197 -6.27 -0.52 2.71
N PRO A 198 -7.34 0.10 2.19
CA PRO A 198 -8.12 -0.45 1.08
C PRO A 198 -7.22 -0.94 -0.07
N PHE A 199 -7.57 -2.10 -0.62
CA PHE A 199 -6.91 -2.73 -1.78
C PHE A 199 -5.48 -3.23 -1.55
N LYS A 200 -4.87 -2.99 -0.39
CA LYS A 200 -3.48 -3.35 -0.13
C LYS A 200 -3.23 -4.83 -0.42
N GLY A 201 -4.04 -5.74 0.12
CA GLY A 201 -3.81 -7.17 -0.08
C GLY A 201 -3.88 -7.60 -1.54
N HIS A 202 -4.81 -7.02 -2.30
CA HIS A 202 -4.95 -7.25 -3.74
C HIS A 202 -3.75 -6.68 -4.51
N VAL A 203 -3.32 -5.46 -4.20
CA VAL A 203 -2.13 -4.84 -4.80
C VAL A 203 -0.90 -5.71 -4.58
N LEU A 204 -0.65 -6.14 -3.34
CA LEU A 204 0.53 -6.93 -2.99
C LEU A 204 0.56 -8.27 -3.75
N ASN A 205 -0.57 -8.99 -3.77
CA ASN A 205 -0.66 -10.24 -4.54
C ASN A 205 -0.47 -10.02 -6.04
N SER A 206 -0.98 -8.91 -6.60
CA SER A 206 -0.85 -8.60 -8.02
C SER A 206 0.60 -8.28 -8.40
N VAL A 207 1.30 -7.50 -7.57
CA VAL A 207 2.72 -7.20 -7.76
C VAL A 207 3.57 -8.47 -7.59
N ALA A 208 3.34 -9.24 -6.53
CA ALA A 208 4.07 -10.48 -6.29
C ALA A 208 3.87 -11.48 -7.43
N ARG A 209 2.63 -11.65 -7.91
CA ARG A 209 2.31 -12.49 -9.07
C ARG A 209 3.12 -12.07 -10.28
N TRP A 210 3.05 -10.80 -10.64
CA TRP A 210 3.80 -10.27 -11.78
C TRP A 210 5.30 -10.51 -11.62
N ALA A 211 5.85 -10.26 -10.42
CA ALA A 211 7.26 -10.47 -10.14
C ALA A 211 7.67 -11.94 -10.29
N PHE A 212 6.89 -12.88 -9.75
CA PHE A 212 7.10 -14.31 -9.92
C PHE A 212 7.09 -14.73 -11.39
N GLU A 213 6.20 -14.16 -12.21
CA GLU A 213 6.15 -14.40 -13.65
C GLU A 213 7.41 -13.83 -14.35
N GLN A 214 7.89 -12.64 -13.96
CA GLN A 214 9.10 -12.01 -14.53
C GLN A 214 10.42 -12.68 -14.13
N THR A 215 10.41 -13.55 -13.11
CA THR A 215 11.60 -14.22 -12.59
C THR A 215 11.51 -15.74 -12.64
N ALA A 216 10.50 -16.30 -13.33
CA ALA A 216 10.27 -17.74 -13.39
C ALA A 216 11.45 -18.52 -14.03
N ASP A 217 12.25 -17.86 -14.87
CA ASP A 217 13.46 -18.40 -15.49
C ASP A 217 14.65 -18.51 -14.50
N ILE A 218 14.61 -17.79 -13.38
CA ILE A 218 15.71 -17.71 -12.41
C ILE A 218 15.52 -18.75 -11.30
N CYS A 219 14.32 -18.82 -10.72
CA CYS A 219 14.03 -19.72 -9.60
C CYS A 219 12.56 -20.14 -9.62
N PRO A 220 12.27 -21.44 -9.45
CA PRO A 220 10.89 -21.87 -9.25
C PRO A 220 10.32 -21.26 -7.96
N ASN A 221 9.03 -20.91 -7.97
CA ASN A 221 8.35 -20.38 -6.79
C ASN A 221 7.31 -21.38 -6.25
N HIS A 222 6.73 -21.03 -5.10
CA HIS A 222 5.76 -21.87 -4.41
C HIS A 222 4.35 -21.83 -5.03
N VAL A 223 4.02 -20.88 -5.91
CA VAL A 223 2.65 -20.60 -6.32
C VAL A 223 2.08 -21.70 -7.21
N LEU A 224 0.82 -22.06 -6.95
CA LEU A 224 0.00 -22.99 -7.74
C LEU A 224 -1.19 -22.28 -8.41
N GLY A 225 -1.73 -21.21 -7.81
CA GLY A 225 -2.83 -20.46 -8.40
C GLY A 225 -3.33 -19.30 -7.56
N TYR A 226 -4.25 -18.53 -8.15
CA TYR A 226 -4.86 -17.34 -7.56
C TYR A 226 -6.40 -17.43 -7.71
N PRO A 227 -7.10 -18.19 -6.84
CA PRO A 227 -8.55 -18.37 -6.95
C PRO A 227 -9.32 -17.06 -6.68
N ASP A 228 -8.67 -16.11 -6.01
CA ASP A 228 -9.18 -14.77 -5.76
C ASP A 228 -8.00 -13.78 -5.73
N PRO A 229 -8.19 -12.51 -6.14
CA PRO A 229 -7.22 -11.44 -5.96
C PRO A 229 -6.50 -11.36 -4.59
N ASN A 230 -7.16 -11.73 -3.49
CA ASN A 230 -6.57 -11.74 -2.16
C ASN A 230 -6.04 -13.11 -1.72
N ILE A 231 -6.16 -14.15 -2.55
CA ILE A 231 -5.79 -15.53 -2.20
C ILE A 231 -4.68 -16.04 -3.12
N VAL A 232 -3.62 -16.57 -2.52
CA VAL A 232 -2.59 -17.35 -3.19
C VAL A 232 -2.71 -18.80 -2.72
N VAL A 233 -2.80 -19.74 -3.64
CA VAL A 233 -2.63 -21.17 -3.35
C VAL A 233 -1.20 -21.54 -3.72
N GLY A 234 -0.48 -22.10 -2.76
CA GLY A 234 0.92 -22.46 -2.86
C GLY A 234 1.19 -23.91 -2.51
N ARG A 235 2.39 -24.38 -2.85
CA ARG A 235 3.00 -25.58 -2.27
C ARG A 235 3.43 -25.26 -0.85
N ARG A 236 3.15 -26.16 0.09
CA ARG A 236 3.77 -26.09 1.42
C ARG A 236 5.26 -26.41 1.28
N LEU A 237 6.09 -25.54 1.82
CA LEU A 237 7.55 -25.68 1.81
C LEU A 237 8.06 -25.79 3.25
N ASP A 238 9.17 -26.51 3.42
CA ASP A 238 9.99 -26.38 4.61
C ASP A 238 10.84 -25.10 4.48
N ILE A 239 10.51 -24.07 5.26
CA ILE A 239 11.11 -22.73 5.10
C ILE A 239 12.51 -22.72 5.67
N LEU A 240 13.46 -22.24 4.87
CA LEU A 240 14.84 -22.07 5.29
C LEU A 240 14.93 -21.00 6.40
N PRO A 241 15.67 -21.23 7.49
CA PRO A 241 15.64 -20.38 8.70
C PRO A 241 16.49 -19.09 8.56
N VAL A 242 16.64 -18.57 7.34
CA VAL A 242 17.44 -17.38 7.02
C VAL A 242 16.65 -16.49 6.06
N GLU A 243 16.43 -15.24 6.44
CA GLU A 243 15.87 -14.23 5.55
C GLU A 243 17.00 -13.58 4.73
N ILE A 244 16.84 -13.50 3.42
CA ILE A 244 17.87 -12.99 2.51
C ILE A 244 17.49 -11.60 2.06
N VAL A 245 18.08 -10.58 2.69
CA VAL A 245 17.92 -9.20 2.27
C VAL A 245 19.06 -8.82 1.33
N VAL A 246 18.74 -8.33 0.13
CA VAL A 246 19.72 -7.81 -0.83
C VAL A 246 19.58 -6.30 -0.92
N ARG A 247 20.70 -5.58 -0.81
CA ARG A 247 20.74 -4.11 -0.75
C ARG A 247 21.63 -3.54 -1.82
N GLY A 248 21.10 -2.66 -2.66
CA GLY A 248 21.87 -1.89 -3.64
C GLY A 248 22.31 -0.51 -3.13
N TYR A 249 21.75 -0.05 -2.01
CA TYR A 249 21.95 1.32 -1.50
C TYR A 249 22.12 1.33 0.01
N LEU A 250 22.88 2.30 0.54
CA LEU A 250 23.09 2.53 1.97
C LEU A 250 21.84 3.14 2.61
N ALA A 251 20.80 2.33 2.81
CA ALA A 251 19.47 2.77 3.24
C ALA A 251 18.89 1.92 4.38
N GLY A 252 17.72 2.35 4.86
CA GLY A 252 16.92 1.71 5.91
C GLY A 252 17.00 2.43 7.26
N ALA A 253 16.04 2.11 8.13
CA ALA A 253 15.87 2.75 9.44
C ALA A 253 15.79 1.75 10.60
N THR A 254 15.78 0.44 10.33
CA THR A 254 15.78 -0.60 11.38
C THR A 254 17.17 -0.73 12.01
N SER A 255 17.25 -1.36 13.18
CA SER A 255 18.51 -1.72 13.85
C SER A 255 19.40 -2.62 12.98
N THR A 256 18.78 -3.48 12.16
CA THR A 256 19.42 -4.35 11.17
C THR A 256 19.72 -3.67 9.83
N SER A 257 19.39 -2.39 9.65
CA SER A 257 19.71 -1.70 8.41
C SER A 257 21.16 -1.22 8.39
N ILE A 258 21.76 -1.30 7.20
CA ILE A 258 23.17 -0.95 7.00
C ILE A 258 23.42 0.55 7.21
N LEU A 259 22.43 1.41 6.91
CA LEU A 259 22.52 2.84 7.18
C LEU A 259 22.59 3.13 8.69
N THR A 260 21.73 2.49 9.50
CA THR A 260 21.74 2.66 10.96
C THR A 260 23.08 2.20 11.56
N MET A 261 23.57 1.03 11.16
CA MET A 261 24.88 0.52 11.62
C MET A 261 26.03 1.43 11.20
N TYR A 262 26.01 1.89 9.95
CA TYR A 262 27.05 2.76 9.39
C TYR A 262 27.12 4.12 10.11
N ARG A 263 25.96 4.72 10.41
CA ARG A 263 25.85 5.94 11.22
C ARG A 263 26.34 5.75 12.65
N ALA A 264 26.20 4.55 13.21
CA ALA A 264 26.77 4.18 14.51
C ALA A 264 28.28 3.90 14.47
N GLY A 265 28.96 4.22 13.37
CA GLY A 265 30.41 4.04 13.21
C GLY A 265 30.85 2.63 12.80
N ARG A 266 29.92 1.70 12.55
CA ARG A 266 30.26 0.34 12.13
C ARG A 266 30.59 0.32 10.64
N ARG A 267 31.72 -0.30 10.27
CA ARG A 267 32.11 -0.55 8.87
C ARG A 267 32.06 -2.02 8.50
N GLN A 268 32.41 -2.89 9.45
CA GLN A 268 32.29 -4.32 9.32
C GLN A 268 30.91 -4.79 9.77
N MET A 269 30.13 -5.35 8.86
CA MET A 269 28.76 -5.84 9.09
C MET A 269 28.43 -6.95 8.10
N TYR A 270 27.67 -7.96 8.52
CA TYR A 270 27.26 -9.09 7.64
C TYR A 270 28.44 -9.81 6.95
N GLY A 271 29.63 -9.82 7.57
CA GLY A 271 30.85 -10.40 7.00
C GLY A 271 31.53 -9.54 5.91
N GLN A 272 31.05 -8.31 5.71
CA GLN A 272 31.54 -7.39 4.68
C GLN A 272 32.01 -6.08 5.31
N THR A 273 32.90 -5.36 4.62
CA THR A 273 33.42 -4.07 5.08
C THR A 273 33.04 -2.98 4.08
N LEU A 274 32.31 -1.97 4.55
CA LEU A 274 32.02 -0.77 3.77
C LEU A 274 33.13 0.28 3.93
N PRO A 275 33.48 1.02 2.87
CA PRO A 275 34.44 2.12 2.96
C PRO A 275 33.88 3.28 3.79
N ASP A 276 34.78 4.13 4.29
CA ASP A 276 34.41 5.42 4.89
C ASP A 276 33.88 6.41 3.84
N GLY A 277 33.21 7.47 4.31
CA GLY A 277 32.76 8.58 3.48
C GLY A 277 31.45 8.35 2.70
N LEU A 278 30.83 7.17 2.78
CA LEU A 278 29.53 6.93 2.15
C LEU A 278 28.43 7.84 2.75
N ALA A 279 27.64 8.44 1.86
CA ALA A 279 26.47 9.24 2.21
C ALA A 279 25.22 8.37 2.40
N ALA A 280 24.25 8.87 3.18
CA ALA A 280 22.96 8.19 3.33
C ALA A 280 22.25 8.06 1.98
N ASN A 281 21.66 6.90 1.73
CA ASN A 281 20.95 6.55 0.49
C ASN A 281 21.84 6.50 -0.77
N GLN A 282 23.16 6.53 -0.62
CA GLN A 282 24.10 6.37 -1.72
C GLN A 282 24.05 4.93 -2.28
N ALA A 283 24.16 4.79 -3.61
CA ALA A 283 24.35 3.49 -4.25
C ALA A 283 25.64 2.82 -3.74
N LEU A 284 25.56 1.53 -3.46
CA LEU A 284 26.72 0.69 -3.15
C LEU A 284 27.44 0.32 -4.45
N GLU A 285 28.74 0.08 -4.38
CA GLU A 285 29.53 -0.38 -5.55
C GLU A 285 28.97 -1.70 -6.11
N ARG A 286 28.54 -2.60 -5.22
CA ARG A 286 27.92 -3.88 -5.55
C ARG A 286 26.77 -4.16 -4.58
N PRO A 287 25.69 -4.84 -5.01
CA PRO A 287 24.65 -5.27 -4.11
C PRO A 287 25.20 -6.15 -2.98
N MET A 288 24.76 -5.86 -1.76
CA MET A 288 25.19 -6.53 -0.54
C MET A 288 24.08 -7.45 -0.03
N ILE A 289 24.41 -8.73 0.18
CA ILE A 289 23.52 -9.64 0.91
C ILE A 289 23.72 -9.41 2.42
N THR A 290 22.63 -9.15 3.13
CA THR A 290 22.60 -8.92 4.58
C THR A 290 21.61 -9.88 5.21
N PRO A 291 22.00 -11.15 5.43
CA PRO A 291 21.06 -12.15 5.90
C PRO A 291 20.71 -11.92 7.36
N THR A 292 19.50 -12.28 7.75
CA THR A 292 19.05 -12.24 9.14
C THR A 292 18.45 -13.57 9.57
N THR A 293 18.46 -13.84 10.88
CA THR A 293 17.66 -14.95 11.42
C THR A 293 16.19 -14.70 11.13
N LYS A 294 15.42 -15.79 10.98
CA LYS A 294 13.96 -15.72 11.03
C LYS A 294 13.54 -15.89 12.49
N ALA A 295 13.26 -14.80 13.19
CA ALA A 295 12.87 -14.86 14.59
C ALA A 295 11.43 -15.41 14.75
N ALA A 296 11.17 -16.17 15.83
CA ALA A 296 9.82 -16.60 16.19
C ALA A 296 8.97 -15.38 16.62
N ASP A 297 7.64 -15.49 16.49
CA ASP A 297 6.69 -14.39 16.73
C ASP A 297 7.00 -13.60 18.04
N GLY A 298 7.48 -12.37 17.88
CA GLY A 298 7.79 -11.44 18.98
C GLY A 298 9.29 -11.19 19.25
N ALA A 299 10.20 -12.00 18.69
CA ALA A 299 11.64 -11.75 18.73
C ALA A 299 12.09 -10.94 17.51
N HIS A 300 13.19 -10.17 17.64
CA HIS A 300 13.75 -9.37 16.55
C HIS A 300 14.72 -10.19 15.70
N ASP A 301 14.67 -10.00 14.39
CA ASP A 301 15.63 -10.61 13.47
C ASP A 301 17.06 -10.10 13.76
N GLU A 302 18.02 -10.99 13.78
CA GLU A 302 19.41 -10.69 14.09
C GLU A 302 20.30 -10.76 12.84
N PRO A 303 21.30 -9.86 12.70
CA PRO A 303 22.29 -9.94 11.63
C PRO A 303 23.08 -11.25 11.65
N LEU A 304 23.23 -11.89 10.48
CA LEU A 304 24.04 -13.08 10.28
C LEU A 304 25.21 -12.81 9.32
N THR A 305 26.31 -13.52 9.51
CA THR A 305 27.38 -13.65 8.49
C THR A 305 27.24 -14.99 7.77
N ALA A 306 27.81 -15.12 6.57
CA ALA A 306 27.87 -16.40 5.86
C ALA A 306 28.51 -17.49 6.75
N ASP A 307 29.63 -17.19 7.40
CA ASP A 307 30.30 -18.12 8.32
C ASP A 307 29.40 -18.54 9.47
N ALA A 308 28.62 -17.61 10.04
CA ALA A 308 27.69 -17.93 11.12
C ALA A 308 26.54 -18.82 10.65
N ILE A 309 26.05 -18.63 9.43
CA ILE A 309 25.01 -19.48 8.81
C ILE A 309 25.51 -20.92 8.70
N LEU A 310 26.73 -21.11 8.17
CA LEU A 310 27.32 -22.43 7.96
C LEU A 310 27.71 -23.09 9.30
N ALA A 311 28.37 -22.34 10.19
CA ALA A 311 28.84 -22.87 11.47
C ALA A 311 27.69 -23.29 12.40
N ARG A 312 26.54 -22.61 12.31
CA ARG A 312 25.33 -22.97 13.07
C ARG A 312 24.49 -24.05 12.37
N GLY A 313 24.87 -24.49 11.17
CA GLY A 313 24.10 -25.46 10.38
C GLY A 313 22.72 -24.93 9.96
N LEU A 314 22.54 -23.61 9.85
CA LEU A 314 21.28 -23.03 9.40
C LEU A 314 21.01 -23.33 7.92
N LEU A 315 22.08 -23.39 7.12
CA LEU A 315 22.09 -23.83 5.73
C LEU A 315 23.36 -24.65 5.47
N SER A 316 23.27 -25.60 4.54
CA SER A 316 24.46 -26.23 3.96
C SER A 316 25.22 -25.24 3.05
N GLU A 317 26.47 -25.56 2.72
CA GLU A 317 27.27 -24.75 1.80
C GLU A 317 26.61 -24.63 0.41
N ASP A 318 26.07 -25.73 -0.11
CA ASP A 318 25.35 -25.74 -1.39
C ASP A 318 24.05 -24.92 -1.32
N GLN A 319 23.29 -25.03 -0.23
CA GLN A 319 22.09 -24.21 -0.03
C GLN A 319 22.44 -22.72 0.04
N TRP A 320 23.46 -22.34 0.81
CA TRP A 320 23.89 -20.95 0.91
C TRP A 320 24.36 -20.40 -0.44
N ARG A 321 25.18 -21.15 -1.19
CA ARG A 321 25.63 -20.77 -2.54
C ARG A 321 24.43 -20.54 -3.45
N GLN A 322 23.53 -21.53 -3.56
CA GLN A 322 22.36 -21.44 -4.44
C GLN A 322 21.45 -20.27 -4.07
N VAL A 323 21.13 -20.11 -2.78
CA VAL A 323 20.23 -19.06 -2.29
C VAL A 323 20.84 -17.66 -2.48
N SER A 324 22.13 -17.49 -2.20
CA SER A 324 22.82 -16.19 -2.35
C SER A 324 22.93 -15.78 -3.81
N GLU A 325 23.34 -16.68 -4.70
CA GLU A 325 23.40 -16.44 -6.15
C GLU A 325 22.00 -16.13 -6.73
N THR A 326 21.00 -16.91 -6.34
CA THR A 326 19.61 -16.72 -6.77
C THR A 326 19.08 -15.36 -6.30
N ALA A 327 19.29 -14.99 -5.03
CA ALA A 327 18.83 -13.72 -4.50
C ALA A 327 19.46 -12.51 -5.22
N LEU A 328 20.75 -12.58 -5.54
CA LEU A 328 21.42 -11.53 -6.32
C LEU A 328 20.88 -11.45 -7.75
N ALA A 329 20.62 -12.59 -8.40
CA ALA A 329 20.04 -12.62 -9.74
C ALA A 329 18.60 -12.06 -9.77
N LEU A 330 17.77 -12.44 -8.79
CA LEU A 330 16.42 -11.90 -8.59
C LEU A 330 16.46 -10.38 -8.35
N PHE A 331 17.40 -9.92 -7.52
CA PHE A 331 17.55 -8.49 -7.23
C PHE A 331 17.97 -7.72 -8.48
N ALA A 332 18.93 -8.23 -9.25
CA ALA A 332 19.37 -7.61 -10.49
C ALA A 332 18.24 -7.52 -11.53
N ARG A 333 17.44 -8.59 -11.69
CA ARG A 333 16.24 -8.57 -12.57
C ARG A 333 15.22 -7.53 -12.07
N GLY A 334 14.96 -7.47 -10.76
CA GLY A 334 14.08 -6.47 -10.16
C GLY A 334 14.56 -5.04 -10.38
N GLN A 335 15.87 -4.79 -10.27
CA GLN A 335 16.47 -3.48 -10.55
C GLN A 335 16.32 -3.08 -12.02
N ALA A 336 16.55 -3.98 -12.96
CA ALA A 336 16.38 -3.72 -14.39
C ALA A 336 14.93 -3.35 -14.72
N LEU A 337 13.97 -4.15 -14.25
CA LEU A 337 12.54 -3.90 -14.45
C LEU A 337 12.07 -2.59 -13.80
N ALA A 338 12.56 -2.28 -12.60
CA ALA A 338 12.28 -1.02 -11.93
C ALA A 338 12.81 0.18 -12.74
N ALA A 339 14.04 0.08 -13.24
CA ALA A 339 14.69 1.15 -14.01
C ALA A 339 13.94 1.47 -15.31
N GLU A 340 13.44 0.45 -16.03
CA GLU A 340 12.59 0.63 -17.23
C GLU A 340 11.32 1.44 -16.94
N ARG A 341 10.93 1.53 -15.67
CA ARG A 341 9.73 2.21 -15.20
C ARG A 341 10.01 3.48 -14.40
N GLY A 342 11.25 3.97 -14.42
CA GLY A 342 11.64 5.19 -13.70
C GLY A 342 11.63 5.01 -12.19
N LEU A 343 11.85 3.78 -11.72
CA LEU A 343 11.96 3.43 -10.32
C LEU A 343 13.38 2.95 -10.00
N ILE A 344 13.76 3.08 -8.73
CA ILE A 344 14.96 2.47 -8.16
C ILE A 344 14.51 1.43 -7.15
N LEU A 345 14.86 0.16 -7.37
CA LEU A 345 14.75 -0.87 -6.34
C LEU A 345 16.00 -0.81 -5.44
N ALA A 346 15.83 -0.23 -4.25
CA ALA A 346 16.93 0.06 -3.35
C ALA A 346 17.39 -1.19 -2.58
N ASP A 347 16.43 -1.98 -2.11
CA ASP A 347 16.63 -3.26 -1.45
C ASP A 347 15.34 -4.07 -1.43
N THR A 348 15.46 -5.37 -1.16
CA THR A 348 14.33 -6.32 -1.06
C THR A 348 14.70 -7.48 -0.15
N LYS A 349 13.68 -8.09 0.44
CA LYS A 349 13.79 -9.35 1.19
C LYS A 349 13.30 -10.52 0.35
N TYR A 350 13.98 -11.65 0.46
CA TYR A 350 13.57 -12.95 -0.09
C TYR A 350 13.48 -13.99 1.01
N GLU A 351 12.51 -14.89 0.86
CA GLU A 351 12.41 -16.12 1.65
C GLU A 351 12.46 -17.32 0.70
N PHE A 352 13.15 -18.36 1.13
CA PHE A 352 13.30 -19.59 0.36
C PHE A 352 12.83 -20.76 1.21
N GLY A 353 12.32 -21.79 0.56
CA GLY A 353 11.96 -23.04 1.21
C GLY A 353 12.28 -24.23 0.31
N VAL A 354 12.22 -25.42 0.88
CA VAL A 354 12.47 -26.68 0.18
C VAL A 354 11.15 -27.41 0.02
N ASP A 355 10.85 -27.90 -1.17
CA ASP A 355 9.68 -28.76 -1.41
C ASP A 355 9.94 -30.22 -1.00
N ALA A 356 8.92 -31.07 -1.13
CA ALA A 356 9.02 -32.49 -0.77
C ALA A 356 10.09 -33.25 -1.60
N GLU A 357 10.43 -32.72 -2.78
CA GLU A 357 11.45 -33.27 -3.67
C GLU A 357 12.87 -32.76 -3.37
N GLY A 358 13.05 -31.88 -2.38
CA GLY A 358 14.35 -31.30 -2.04
C GLY A 358 14.73 -30.08 -2.89
N THR A 359 13.81 -29.54 -3.69
CA THR A 359 14.06 -28.39 -4.57
C THR A 359 13.87 -27.08 -3.80
N ILE A 360 14.89 -26.21 -3.84
CA ILE A 360 14.78 -24.84 -3.33
C ILE A 360 13.82 -24.04 -4.21
N ARG A 361 12.81 -23.44 -3.59
CA ARG A 361 11.82 -22.57 -4.21
C ARG A 361 11.75 -21.24 -3.50
N LEU A 362 11.44 -20.22 -4.28
CA LEU A 362 11.10 -18.90 -3.76
C LEU A 362 9.74 -18.95 -3.05
N ALA A 363 9.74 -18.54 -1.78
CA ALA A 363 8.57 -18.49 -0.92
C ALA A 363 8.01 -17.05 -0.85
N ASP A 364 6.98 -16.86 -0.02
CA ASP A 364 6.51 -15.55 0.43
C ASP A 364 6.09 -14.57 -0.70
N GLU A 365 6.29 -13.27 -0.54
CA GLU A 365 6.08 -12.27 -1.58
C GLU A 365 7.42 -11.65 -2.01
N ILE A 366 7.55 -11.30 -3.30
CA ILE A 366 8.77 -10.65 -3.80
C ILE A 366 8.48 -9.36 -4.54
N HIS A 367 9.43 -8.42 -4.45
CA HIS A 367 9.41 -7.16 -5.20
C HIS A 367 8.16 -6.30 -4.96
N THR A 368 7.44 -6.52 -3.85
CA THR A 368 6.26 -5.73 -3.47
C THR A 368 6.68 -4.51 -2.65
N PRO A 369 5.82 -3.48 -2.52
CA PRO A 369 6.07 -2.35 -1.62
C PRO A 369 6.21 -2.74 -0.13
N ASP A 370 5.75 -3.93 0.27
CA ASP A 370 5.89 -4.43 1.64
C ASP A 370 7.24 -5.14 1.85
N SER A 371 7.76 -5.83 0.83
CA SER A 371 9.04 -6.56 0.90
C SER A 371 10.25 -5.78 0.37
N SER A 372 10.01 -4.63 -0.28
CA SER A 372 11.02 -3.88 -1.03
C SER A 372 10.92 -2.37 -0.83
N ARG A 373 12.06 -1.67 -0.94
CA ARG A 373 12.09 -0.20 -1.05
C ARG A 373 12.19 0.24 -2.50
N TYR A 374 11.16 0.95 -2.96
CA TYR A 374 11.13 1.56 -4.29
C TYR A 374 11.21 3.08 -4.18
N TRP A 375 12.17 3.68 -4.87
CA TRP A 375 12.28 5.13 -4.98
C TRP A 375 11.98 5.64 -6.39
N ARG A 376 11.60 6.91 -6.48
CA ARG A 376 11.43 7.59 -7.76
C ARG A 376 12.79 7.98 -8.32
N ALA A 377 13.10 7.51 -9.53
CA ALA A 377 14.39 7.78 -10.16
C ALA A 377 14.55 9.25 -10.58
N ASP A 378 13.45 9.93 -10.89
CA ASP A 378 13.45 11.32 -11.36
C ASP A 378 13.84 12.33 -10.28
N THR A 379 13.54 12.06 -9.01
CA THR A 379 13.89 12.95 -7.88
C THR A 379 15.12 12.50 -7.10
N TYR A 380 15.56 11.24 -7.26
CA TYR A 380 16.65 10.67 -6.47
C TYR A 380 17.97 11.49 -6.49
N PRO A 381 18.51 11.94 -7.64
CA PRO A 381 19.77 12.69 -7.65
C PRO A 381 19.70 14.00 -6.84
N GLN A 382 18.55 14.68 -6.90
CA GLN A 382 18.33 15.94 -6.19
C GLN A 382 18.20 15.70 -4.69
N ARG A 383 17.41 14.69 -4.28
CA ARG A 383 17.26 14.28 -2.87
C ARG A 383 18.61 13.87 -2.28
N LEU A 384 19.41 13.09 -3.01
CA LEU A 384 20.74 12.65 -2.57
C LEU A 384 21.69 13.84 -2.38
N ALA A 385 21.75 14.76 -3.34
CA ALA A 385 22.60 15.96 -3.24
C ALA A 385 22.21 16.87 -2.07
N ALA A 386 20.93 16.92 -1.71
CA ALA A 386 20.42 17.63 -0.54
C ALA A 386 20.61 16.87 0.79
N GLY A 387 21.07 15.62 0.76
CA GLY A 387 21.15 14.76 1.96
C GLY A 387 19.77 14.33 2.49
N GLU A 388 18.74 14.41 1.67
CA GLU A 388 17.36 14.09 2.00
C GLU A 388 17.03 12.62 1.74
N ARG A 389 15.90 12.15 2.29
CA ARG A 389 15.38 10.82 1.96
C ARG A 389 14.85 10.81 0.52
N PRO A 390 15.14 9.77 -0.28
CA PRO A 390 14.51 9.58 -1.58
C PRO A 390 12.99 9.49 -1.46
N ASP A 391 12.28 9.95 -2.50
CA ASP A 391 10.83 9.80 -2.56
C ASP A 391 10.47 8.32 -2.78
N SER A 392 9.79 7.72 -1.79
CA SER A 392 9.47 6.29 -1.74
C SER A 392 7.99 6.01 -1.97
N PHE A 393 7.68 4.77 -2.36
CA PHE A 393 6.31 4.24 -2.51
C PHE A 393 5.87 3.38 -1.31
N ASP A 394 6.48 3.57 -0.15
CA ASP A 394 6.30 2.70 1.01
C ASP A 394 5.37 3.30 2.10
N LYS A 395 5.31 2.57 3.21
CA LYS A 395 4.45 2.81 4.37
C LYS A 395 4.93 3.97 5.25
N ASP A 396 6.01 4.66 4.88
CA ASP A 396 6.66 5.62 5.77
C ASP A 396 5.72 6.78 6.13
N VAL A 397 4.73 7.12 5.29
CA VAL A 397 3.75 8.17 5.59
C VAL A 397 2.94 7.89 6.86
N ILE A 398 2.35 6.70 7.01
CA ILE A 398 1.60 6.34 8.22
C ILE A 398 2.56 6.10 9.39
N ARG A 399 3.72 5.48 9.11
CA ARG A 399 4.75 5.21 10.12
C ARG A 399 5.22 6.51 10.80
N ASP A 400 5.61 7.50 10.00
CA ASP A 400 6.10 8.78 10.48
C ASP A 400 4.98 9.59 11.16
N TRP A 401 3.74 9.49 10.65
CA TRP A 401 2.58 10.13 11.29
C TRP A 401 2.33 9.61 12.71
N VAL A 402 2.45 8.29 12.92
CA VAL A 402 2.31 7.65 14.23
C VAL A 402 3.49 8.00 15.13
N ALA A 403 4.74 7.83 14.66
CA ALA A 403 5.93 8.09 15.46
C ALA A 403 6.06 9.55 15.92
N ALA A 404 5.47 10.50 15.18
CA ALA A 404 5.43 11.91 15.58
C ALA A 404 4.44 12.20 16.72
N ARG A 405 3.57 11.25 17.10
CA ARG A 405 2.45 11.48 18.04
C ARG A 405 2.50 10.62 19.30
N CYS A 406 3.15 9.47 19.25
CA CYS A 406 3.29 8.58 20.39
C CYS A 406 4.57 7.74 20.27
N ASP A 407 4.98 7.09 21.35
CA ASP A 407 5.90 5.96 21.27
C ASP A 407 5.11 4.72 20.82
N PRO A 408 5.22 4.27 19.56
CA PRO A 408 4.38 3.20 19.04
C PRO A 408 4.66 1.82 19.66
N TYR A 409 5.79 1.67 20.36
CA TYR A 409 6.18 0.44 21.04
C TYR A 409 5.55 0.31 22.44
N VAL A 410 5.12 1.42 23.03
CA VAL A 410 4.63 1.48 24.42
C VAL A 410 3.20 2.01 24.50
N ASP A 411 2.89 3.07 23.75
CA ASP A 411 1.64 3.82 23.85
C ASP A 411 0.51 3.18 23.00
N GLU A 412 -0.72 3.62 23.27
CA GLU A 412 -1.85 3.34 22.39
C GLU A 412 -1.70 4.11 21.06
N ILE A 413 -1.92 3.42 19.94
CA ILE A 413 -1.78 4.03 18.61
C ILE A 413 -2.97 4.97 18.38
N PRO A 414 -2.76 6.27 18.08
CA PRO A 414 -3.85 7.19 17.79
C PRO A 414 -4.65 6.76 16.56
N ASP A 415 -5.95 7.09 16.54
CA ASP A 415 -6.82 6.85 15.40
C ASP A 415 -6.26 7.53 14.13
N ILE A 416 -5.90 6.69 13.15
CA ILE A 416 -5.27 7.16 11.91
C ILE A 416 -6.33 7.81 11.01
N PRO A 417 -6.12 9.05 10.54
CA PRO A 417 -7.10 9.78 9.72
C PRO A 417 -7.47 9.00 8.46
N PRO A 418 -8.76 8.85 8.12
CA PRO A 418 -9.21 8.17 6.90
C PRO A 418 -8.59 8.73 5.62
N GLU A 419 -8.27 10.02 5.60
CA GLU A 419 -7.64 10.72 4.49
C GLU A 419 -6.19 10.24 4.30
N LEU A 420 -5.49 9.94 5.41
CA LEU A 420 -4.15 9.37 5.38
C LEU A 420 -4.17 7.90 4.94
N ILE A 421 -5.16 7.15 5.40
CA ILE A 421 -5.40 5.76 4.95
C ILE A 421 -5.69 5.75 3.45
N TRP A 422 -6.52 6.66 2.97
CA TRP A 422 -6.84 6.79 1.55
C TRP A 422 -5.63 7.18 0.71
N LYS A 423 -4.86 8.19 1.16
CA LYS A 423 -3.59 8.56 0.52
C LYS A 423 -2.65 7.35 0.42
N THR A 424 -2.56 6.55 1.48
CA THR A 424 -1.75 5.33 1.49
C THR A 424 -2.27 4.29 0.49
N ALA A 425 -3.59 4.10 0.39
CA ALA A 425 -4.19 3.20 -0.61
C ALA A 425 -3.85 3.66 -2.04
N LEU A 426 -3.92 4.96 -2.32
CA LEU A 426 -3.51 5.53 -3.61
C LEU A 426 -2.03 5.30 -3.89
N THR A 427 -1.14 5.41 -2.88
CA THR A 427 0.28 5.09 -3.01
C THR A 427 0.50 3.63 -3.41
N TYR A 428 -0.20 2.66 -2.79
CA TYR A 428 -0.13 1.26 -3.19
C TYR A 428 -0.60 1.05 -4.63
N VAL A 429 -1.70 1.68 -5.03
CA VAL A 429 -2.22 1.59 -6.39
C VAL A 429 -1.25 2.20 -7.42
N GLU A 430 -0.64 3.34 -7.09
CA GLU A 430 0.41 3.94 -7.93
C GLU A 430 1.63 3.02 -8.02
N ALA A 431 2.07 2.44 -6.89
CA ALA A 431 3.17 1.51 -6.84
C ALA A 431 2.92 0.29 -7.73
N HIS A 432 1.73 -0.32 -7.65
CA HIS A 432 1.31 -1.38 -8.56
C HIS A 432 1.48 -0.96 -10.01
N ALA A 433 0.86 0.16 -10.39
CA ALA A 433 0.86 0.63 -11.77
C ALA A 433 2.26 0.93 -12.31
N ARG A 434 3.15 1.49 -11.48
CA ARG A 434 4.53 1.78 -11.91
C ARG A 434 5.39 0.53 -11.99
N ILE A 435 5.33 -0.34 -10.97
CA ILE A 435 6.13 -1.56 -10.90
C ILE A 435 5.73 -2.50 -12.05
N THR A 436 4.44 -2.83 -12.17
CA THR A 436 3.96 -3.82 -13.16
C THR A 436 3.72 -3.19 -14.53
N GLY A 437 3.39 -1.90 -14.60
CA GLY A 437 2.99 -1.21 -15.84
C GLY A 437 1.56 -1.48 -16.23
N GLN A 438 0.80 -2.11 -15.35
CA GLN A 438 -0.58 -2.48 -15.56
C GLN A 438 -1.48 -1.57 -14.74
N THR A 439 -2.60 -1.14 -15.32
CA THR A 439 -3.62 -0.40 -14.58
C THR A 439 -4.19 -1.30 -13.49
N PHE A 440 -4.25 -0.79 -12.25
CA PHE A 440 -4.90 -1.50 -11.17
C PHE A 440 -6.42 -1.46 -11.35
N GLU A 441 -7.05 -2.63 -11.30
CA GLU A 441 -8.49 -2.77 -11.38
C GLU A 441 -9.07 -3.02 -9.99
N PRO A 442 -9.79 -2.05 -9.37
CA PRO A 442 -10.34 -2.24 -8.04
C PRO A 442 -11.40 -3.35 -8.04
N PRO A 443 -11.60 -4.04 -6.90
CA PRO A 443 -12.67 -5.02 -6.77
C PRO A 443 -14.02 -4.36 -7.04
N ARG A 444 -14.99 -5.15 -7.51
CA ARG A 444 -16.37 -4.65 -7.70
C ARG A 444 -16.92 -4.17 -6.35
N PRO A 445 -17.76 -3.11 -6.32
CA PRO A 445 -18.39 -2.64 -5.07
C PRO A 445 -19.31 -3.66 -4.39
N SER A 446 -19.67 -4.75 -5.08
CA SER A 446 -20.49 -5.86 -4.59
C SER A 446 -20.14 -7.16 -5.36
N PRO A 447 -20.15 -8.34 -4.71
CA PRO A 447 -20.38 -8.55 -3.27
C PRO A 447 -19.25 -7.97 -2.39
N PRO A 448 -19.45 -7.81 -1.07
CA PRO A 448 -18.38 -7.45 -0.14
C PRO A 448 -17.15 -8.35 -0.29
N VAL A 449 -15.97 -7.78 -0.12
CA VAL A 449 -14.68 -8.46 -0.25
C VAL A 449 -14.59 -9.65 0.70
N GLN A 450 -15.13 -9.50 1.91
CA GLN A 450 -15.22 -10.58 2.90
C GLN A 450 -15.98 -11.78 2.33
N ASP A 451 -17.19 -11.55 1.83
CA ASP A 451 -18.07 -12.61 1.32
C ASP A 451 -17.44 -13.29 0.10
N ARG A 452 -16.85 -12.51 -0.81
CA ARG A 452 -16.14 -13.02 -1.98
C ARG A 452 -14.96 -13.93 -1.59
N VAL A 453 -14.14 -13.50 -0.64
CA VAL A 453 -12.97 -14.26 -0.18
C VAL A 453 -13.41 -15.52 0.55
N LEU A 454 -14.37 -15.44 1.48
CA LEU A 454 -14.90 -16.62 2.17
C LEU A 454 -15.57 -17.60 1.20
N GLN A 455 -16.28 -17.11 0.18
CA GLN A 455 -16.84 -17.95 -0.88
C GLN A 455 -15.74 -18.68 -1.66
N ALA A 456 -14.64 -17.99 -1.99
CA ALA A 456 -13.50 -18.62 -2.67
C ALA A 456 -12.79 -19.65 -1.78
N LEU A 457 -12.72 -19.41 -0.47
CA LEU A 457 -12.18 -20.38 0.50
C LEU A 457 -13.04 -21.65 0.61
N GLY A 458 -14.35 -21.54 0.36
CA GLY A 458 -15.27 -22.68 0.31
C GLY A 458 -14.89 -23.78 -0.69
N ALA A 459 -14.08 -23.46 -1.71
CA ALA A 459 -13.56 -24.45 -2.65
C ALA A 459 -12.49 -25.39 -2.04
N PHE A 460 -12.01 -25.10 -0.83
CA PHE A 460 -11.01 -25.89 -0.10
C PHE A 460 -11.59 -26.58 1.13
N HIS A 461 -12.90 -26.55 1.32
CA HIS A 461 -13.57 -27.39 2.32
C HIS A 461 -13.43 -28.87 1.95
N GLU A 462 -13.34 -29.72 2.97
CA GLU A 462 -13.29 -31.18 2.81
C GLU A 462 -14.64 -31.79 2.41
#